data_AF-A0A3D0CBU4-F1
#
_entry.id   AF-A0A3D0CBU4-F1
#
_cell.length_a   1.000
_cell.length_b   1.000
_cell.length_c   1.000
_cell.angle_alpha   90.00
_cell.angle_beta   90.00
_cell.angle_gamma   90.00
#
_symmetry.space_group_name_H-M   'P 1'
#
loop_
_entity.id
_entity.type
_entity.pdbx_description
1 polymer ?
#
loop_
_entity_poly.entity_id
_entity_poly.type
_entity_poly.pdbx_seq_one_letter_code
_entity_poly.pdbx_strand_id
1 'polypeptide(L)'
;NRQGLETIVSGATELSSQHSLSTYSQSVLAQLRTLISDDISAVFCARGQGIIENIDDLSFYVLAQMGFDDNLINQKIDTLQDHQASKQVKACYLQQKHQYLDDSLNLYVAKGDYRAVIHVKIASPLTEIQTQLLNVFLTGVAVGYENVHLFQKLTNAAYRDWLTNLP
;
A
#
# COMPACT_ATOMS: atom_id res chain seq x y z
N ASN A 1 25.02 -27.05 13.75
CA ASN A 1 24.30 -26.60 12.55
C ASN A 1 23.27 -25.50 12.85
N ARG A 2 23.59 -24.53 13.74
CA ARG A 2 22.69 -23.40 14.10
C ARG A 2 23.05 -22.11 13.36
N GLN A 3 24.35 -21.79 13.27
CA GLN A 3 24.84 -20.62 12.54
C GLN A 3 24.57 -20.66 11.02
N GLY A 4 24.61 -21.84 10.40
CA GLY A 4 24.29 -21.96 8.97
C GLY A 4 22.82 -21.70 8.64
N LEU A 5 21.91 -21.96 9.59
CA LEU A 5 20.48 -21.67 9.44
C LEU A 5 20.15 -20.21 9.72
N GLU A 6 20.82 -19.58 10.69
CA GLU A 6 20.68 -18.15 10.97
C GLU A 6 21.03 -17.28 9.75
N THR A 7 22.09 -17.62 9.01
CA THR A 7 22.50 -16.87 7.80
C THR A 7 21.50 -17.03 6.63
N ILE A 8 20.90 -18.22 6.47
CA ILE A 8 19.89 -18.48 5.44
C ILE A 8 18.56 -17.78 5.78
N VAL A 9 18.15 -17.83 7.05
CA VAL A 9 16.94 -17.15 7.53
C VAL A 9 17.10 -15.63 7.44
N SER A 10 18.28 -15.10 7.78
CA SER A 10 18.57 -13.65 7.64
C SER A 10 18.52 -13.23 6.17
N GLY A 11 19.11 -14.01 5.25
CA GLY A 11 19.04 -13.73 3.81
C GLY A 11 17.62 -13.81 3.23
N ALA A 12 16.77 -14.71 3.71
CA ALA A 12 15.35 -14.77 3.33
C ALA A 12 14.55 -13.57 3.87
N THR A 13 14.90 -13.08 5.06
CA THR A 13 14.30 -11.88 5.68
C THR A 13 14.69 -10.61 4.91
N GLU A 14 15.95 -10.51 4.47
CA GLU A 14 16.44 -9.46 3.57
C GLU A 14 15.80 -9.53 2.17
N LEU A 15 15.61 -10.71 1.59
CA LEU A 15 14.87 -10.89 0.32
C LEU A 15 13.37 -10.56 0.45
N SER A 16 12.75 -10.83 1.61
CA SER A 16 11.37 -10.45 1.91
C SER A 16 11.19 -8.92 1.96
N SER A 17 12.20 -8.19 2.44
CA SER A 17 12.18 -6.71 2.49
C SER A 17 12.06 -6.05 1.10
N GLN A 18 12.58 -6.72 0.04
CA GLN A 18 12.46 -6.26 -1.35
C GLN A 18 11.04 -6.41 -1.92
N HIS A 19 10.23 -7.30 -1.32
CA HIS A 19 8.85 -7.59 -1.72
C HIS A 19 7.87 -7.36 -0.56
N SER A 20 8.14 -6.35 0.29
CA SER A 20 7.20 -5.96 1.32
C SER A 20 6.11 -5.05 0.75
N LEU A 21 4.90 -5.11 1.33
CA LEU A 21 3.82 -4.18 1.00
C LEU A 21 4.22 -2.72 1.22
N SER A 22 5.05 -2.44 2.23
CA SER A 22 5.55 -1.09 2.49
C SER A 22 6.48 -0.61 1.36
N THR A 23 7.49 -1.40 0.99
CA THR A 23 8.45 -1.08 -0.08
C THR A 23 7.74 -0.87 -1.42
N TYR A 24 6.80 -1.76 -1.74
CA TYR A 24 5.98 -1.64 -2.94
C TYR A 24 5.14 -0.36 -2.92
N SER A 25 4.40 -0.12 -1.82
CA SER A 25 3.52 1.04 -1.69
C SER A 25 4.32 2.35 -1.76
N GLN A 26 5.53 2.40 -1.18
CA GLN A 26 6.42 3.55 -1.27
C GLN A 26 6.88 3.81 -2.71
N SER A 27 7.21 2.75 -3.44
CA SER A 27 7.62 2.83 -4.85
C SER A 27 6.48 3.30 -5.75
N VAL A 28 5.23 2.95 -5.42
CA VAL A 28 4.03 3.47 -6.11
C VAL A 28 3.88 4.96 -5.86
N LEU A 29 4.04 5.44 -4.62
CA LEU A 29 3.98 6.88 -4.31
C LEU A 29 5.09 7.67 -5.03
N ALA A 30 6.31 7.13 -5.09
CA ALA A 30 7.42 7.71 -5.84
C ALA A 30 7.09 7.90 -7.33
N GLN A 31 6.51 6.89 -7.96
CA GLN A 31 6.11 6.97 -9.37
C GLN A 31 4.92 7.91 -9.60
N LEU A 32 3.97 7.98 -8.66
CA LEU A 32 2.86 8.93 -8.71
C LEU A 32 3.36 10.38 -8.71
N ARG A 33 4.36 10.70 -7.89
CA ARG A 33 4.99 12.03 -7.87
C ARG A 33 5.55 12.40 -9.23
N THR A 34 6.31 11.49 -9.86
CA THR A 34 6.87 11.73 -11.19
C THR A 34 5.79 11.89 -12.27
N LEU A 35 4.66 11.19 -12.15
CA LEU A 35 3.55 11.26 -13.10
C LEU A 35 2.73 12.55 -12.96
N ILE A 36 2.49 13.00 -11.72
CA ILE A 36 1.59 14.11 -11.40
C ILE A 36 2.40 15.42 -11.31
N SER A 37 3.23 15.55 -10.28
CA SER A 37 4.02 16.74 -9.95
C SER A 37 4.90 16.43 -8.74
N ASP A 38 6.00 17.16 -8.60
CA ASP A 38 6.90 17.06 -7.44
C ASP A 38 6.28 17.57 -6.13
N ASP A 39 5.21 18.35 -6.20
CA ASP A 39 4.56 18.98 -5.05
C ASP A 39 3.25 18.26 -4.69
N ILE A 40 3.34 16.95 -4.45
CA ILE A 40 2.23 16.15 -3.94
C ILE A 40 2.54 15.60 -2.55
N SER A 41 1.49 15.42 -1.75
CA SER A 41 1.54 14.61 -0.53
C SER A 41 0.58 13.45 -0.68
N ALA A 42 0.98 12.24 -0.30
CA ALA A 42 0.17 11.05 -0.53
C ALA A 42 0.29 10.02 0.59
N VAL A 43 -0.78 9.26 0.80
CA VAL A 43 -0.78 8.07 1.67
C VAL A 43 -1.38 6.88 0.93
N PHE A 44 -0.73 5.74 1.04
CA PHE A 44 -1.23 4.46 0.54
C PHE A 44 -1.84 3.71 1.73
N CYS A 45 -3.14 3.45 1.70
CA CYS A 45 -3.87 2.88 2.83
C CYS A 45 -4.60 1.60 2.47
N ALA A 46 -4.70 0.67 3.41
CA ALA A 46 -5.48 -0.55 3.28
C ALA A 46 -6.13 -0.92 4.62
N ARG A 47 -7.10 -1.85 4.61
CA ARG A 47 -7.63 -2.39 5.86
C ARG A 47 -6.56 -3.21 6.57
N GLY A 48 -6.44 -3.05 7.89
CA GLY A 48 -5.37 -3.70 8.67
C GLY A 48 -5.47 -5.23 8.70
N GLN A 49 -6.69 -5.78 8.60
CA GLN A 49 -6.94 -7.22 8.63
C GLN A 49 -6.16 -7.95 7.52
N GLY A 50 -5.28 -8.87 7.91
CA GLY A 50 -4.47 -9.68 6.98
C GLY A 50 -3.23 -8.96 6.42
N ILE A 51 -2.98 -7.71 6.82
CA ILE A 51 -1.79 -6.93 6.43
C ILE A 51 -0.90 -6.64 7.64
N ILE A 52 -1.50 -6.30 8.79
CA ILE A 52 -0.78 -6.02 10.02
C ILE A 52 -1.11 -7.10 11.06
N GLU A 53 -0.08 -7.60 11.73
CA GLU A 53 -0.23 -8.65 12.75
C GLU A 53 -1.11 -8.16 13.92
N ASN A 54 -1.97 -9.06 14.41
CA ASN A 54 -2.87 -8.83 15.56
C ASN A 54 -3.91 -7.70 15.38
N ILE A 55 -4.22 -7.30 14.15
CA ILE A 55 -5.31 -6.36 13.86
C ILE A 55 -6.51 -7.09 13.23
N ASP A 56 -7.68 -6.91 13.82
CA ASP A 56 -8.96 -7.46 13.35
C ASP A 56 -10.06 -6.39 13.26
N ASP A 57 -9.67 -5.13 13.08
CA ASP A 57 -10.62 -4.04 12.86
C ASP A 57 -10.72 -3.64 11.38
N LEU A 58 -11.81 -2.95 11.03
CA LEU A 58 -12.07 -2.47 9.67
C LEU A 58 -11.47 -1.07 9.40
N SER A 59 -10.55 -0.60 10.26
CA SER A 59 -9.88 0.68 10.09
C SER A 59 -8.87 0.62 8.94
N PHE A 60 -8.60 1.79 8.38
CA PHE A 60 -7.54 1.94 7.38
C PHE A 60 -6.22 2.26 8.08
N TYR A 61 -5.18 1.59 7.63
CA TYR A 61 -3.81 1.78 8.08
C TYR A 61 -2.94 2.25 6.93
N VAL A 62 -1.98 3.12 7.24
CA VAL A 62 -1.03 3.68 6.28
C VAL A 62 0.10 2.68 6.05
N LEU A 63 0.25 2.22 4.81
CA LEU A 63 1.31 1.30 4.38
C LEU A 63 2.57 2.03 3.88
N ALA A 64 2.35 3.20 3.30
CA ALA A 64 3.37 4.10 2.78
C ALA A 64 2.87 5.55 2.82
N GLN A 65 3.80 6.48 2.90
CA GLN A 65 3.52 7.90 2.97
C GLN A 65 4.52 8.69 2.12
N MET A 66 4.09 9.85 1.63
CA MET A 66 4.93 10.84 1.00
C MET A 66 4.49 12.25 1.42
N GLY A 67 5.42 13.10 1.82
CA GLY A 67 5.13 14.47 2.24
C GLY A 67 4.55 14.57 3.66
N PHE A 68 4.52 13.47 4.41
CA PHE A 68 4.09 13.41 5.81
C PHE A 68 5.20 12.85 6.72
N ASP A 69 4.91 12.71 8.01
CA ASP A 69 5.83 12.14 9.00
C ASP A 69 5.94 10.60 8.83
N ASP A 70 7.16 10.07 8.91
CA ASP A 70 7.43 8.61 8.83
C ASP A 70 6.77 7.82 9.97
N ASN A 71 6.46 8.48 11.10
CA ASN A 71 5.74 7.88 12.22
C ASN A 71 4.31 7.45 11.87
N LEU A 72 3.78 7.82 10.69
CA LEU A 72 2.45 7.40 10.22
C LEU A 72 2.42 5.97 9.71
N ILE A 73 3.55 5.37 9.34
CA ILE A 73 3.57 4.00 8.81
C ILE A 73 3.02 3.01 9.86
N ASN A 74 2.15 2.10 9.42
CA ASN A 74 1.40 1.15 10.25
C ASN A 74 0.50 1.80 11.32
N GLN A 75 0.21 3.11 11.22
CA GLN A 75 -0.78 3.80 12.03
C GLN A 75 -2.12 3.89 11.30
N LYS A 76 -3.20 4.09 12.07
CA LYS A 76 -4.53 4.35 11.50
C LYS A 76 -4.51 5.66 10.72
N ILE A 77 -5.23 5.74 9.60
CA ILE A 77 -5.30 6.99 8.83
C ILE A 77 -5.80 8.17 9.64
N ASP A 78 -6.63 7.93 10.66
CA ASP A 78 -7.13 8.98 11.55
C ASP A 78 -6.01 9.66 12.36
N THR A 79 -4.78 9.08 12.44
CA THR A 79 -3.60 9.73 13.05
C THR A 79 -2.99 10.84 12.20
N LEU A 80 -3.35 10.93 10.91
CA LEU A 80 -2.97 12.03 10.03
C LEU A 80 -3.48 13.38 10.53
N GLN A 81 -4.45 13.39 11.46
CA GLN A 81 -5.18 14.57 11.94
C GLN A 81 -5.87 15.36 10.82
N ASP A 82 -6.04 14.72 9.67
CA ASP A 82 -6.81 15.21 8.53
C ASP A 82 -8.09 14.38 8.40
N HIS A 83 -9.18 14.95 8.92
CA HIS A 83 -10.50 14.32 8.87
C HIS A 83 -11.05 14.23 7.45
N GLN A 84 -10.67 15.15 6.55
CA GLN A 84 -11.12 15.13 5.17
C GLN A 84 -10.47 13.97 4.42
N ALA A 85 -9.16 13.81 4.53
CA ALA A 85 -8.43 12.68 3.94
C ALA A 85 -9.00 11.33 4.43
N SER A 86 -9.21 11.20 5.74
CA SER A 86 -9.78 9.99 6.35
C SER A 86 -11.19 9.67 5.81
N LYS A 87 -12.03 10.70 5.63
CA LYS A 87 -13.38 10.55 5.07
C LYS A 87 -13.33 10.19 3.57
N GLN A 88 -12.46 10.83 2.81
CA GLN A 88 -12.32 10.58 1.37
C GLN A 88 -11.78 9.17 1.10
N VAL A 89 -10.83 8.67 1.90
CA VAL A 89 -10.36 7.28 1.81
C VAL A 89 -11.50 6.30 2.08
N LYS A 90 -12.25 6.50 3.17
CA LYS A 90 -13.42 5.66 3.51
C LYS A 90 -14.46 5.69 2.38
N ALA A 91 -14.76 6.87 1.82
CA ALA A 91 -15.72 7.03 0.74
C ALA A 91 -15.27 6.35 -0.56
N CYS A 92 -14.01 6.51 -0.95
CA CYS A 92 -13.42 5.88 -2.13
C CYS A 92 -13.47 4.36 -2.03
N TYR A 93 -13.09 3.80 -0.88
CA TYR A 93 -13.18 2.36 -0.63
C TYR A 93 -14.62 1.83 -0.76
N LEU A 94 -15.58 2.52 -0.15
CA LEU A 94 -16.99 2.10 -0.18
C LEU A 94 -17.60 2.19 -1.59
N GLN A 95 -17.22 3.21 -2.36
CA GLN A 95 -17.71 3.38 -3.72
C GLN A 95 -16.98 2.52 -4.76
N GLN A 96 -15.84 1.93 -4.39
CA GLN A 96 -15.03 1.06 -5.26
C GLN A 96 -14.65 1.69 -6.59
N LYS A 97 -14.38 3.01 -6.58
CA LYS A 97 -14.02 3.76 -7.77
C LYS A 97 -13.05 4.88 -7.43
N HIS A 98 -12.24 5.27 -8.42
CA HIS A 98 -11.43 6.46 -8.32
C HIS A 98 -12.31 7.71 -8.18
N GLN A 99 -11.84 8.68 -7.39
CA GLN A 99 -12.44 9.99 -7.25
C GLN A 99 -11.37 11.03 -7.56
N TYR A 100 -11.64 11.87 -8.55
CA TYR A 100 -10.78 12.98 -8.97
C TYR A 100 -11.47 14.26 -8.54
N LEU A 101 -10.86 15.00 -7.63
CA LEU A 101 -11.33 16.29 -7.11
C LEU A 101 -10.29 17.35 -7.45
N ASP A 102 -10.65 18.63 -7.26
CA ASP A 102 -9.79 19.75 -7.64
C ASP A 102 -8.50 19.83 -6.79
N ASP A 103 -8.57 19.38 -5.53
CA ASP A 103 -7.50 19.43 -4.54
C ASP A 103 -6.95 18.06 -4.15
N SER A 104 -7.58 16.98 -4.63
CA SER A 104 -7.26 15.63 -4.16
C SER A 104 -7.69 14.53 -5.10
N LEU A 105 -6.94 13.43 -5.07
CA LEU A 105 -7.25 12.19 -5.77
C LEU A 105 -7.44 11.08 -4.73
N ASN A 106 -8.46 10.26 -4.92
CA ASN A 106 -8.67 9.05 -4.13
C ASN A 106 -8.74 7.86 -5.08
N LEU A 107 -7.68 7.07 -5.10
CA LEU A 107 -7.44 6.05 -6.12
C LEU A 107 -7.71 4.68 -5.51
N TYR A 108 -8.86 4.11 -5.85
CA TYR A 108 -9.20 2.75 -5.46
C TYR A 108 -8.34 1.71 -6.20
N VAL A 109 -7.58 0.91 -5.45
CA VAL A 109 -6.75 -0.17 -5.99
C VAL A 109 -7.40 -1.49 -5.62
N ALA A 110 -7.80 -2.30 -6.60
CA ALA A 110 -8.41 -3.59 -6.34
C ALA A 110 -8.03 -4.65 -7.37
N LYS A 111 -7.59 -5.80 -6.88
CA LYS A 111 -7.30 -6.99 -7.69
C LYS A 111 -7.40 -8.24 -6.84
N GLY A 112 -8.10 -9.26 -7.35
CA GLY A 112 -8.41 -10.47 -6.59
C GLY A 112 -9.08 -10.12 -5.27
N ASP A 113 -8.46 -10.56 -4.17
CA ASP A 113 -8.91 -10.25 -2.81
C ASP A 113 -8.30 -9.03 -2.12
N TYR A 114 -7.44 -8.30 -2.83
CA TYR A 114 -6.66 -7.21 -2.26
C TYR A 114 -7.25 -5.86 -2.65
N ARG A 115 -7.50 -5.02 -1.65
CA ARG A 115 -8.14 -3.73 -1.80
C ARG A 115 -7.41 -2.67 -0.99
N ALA A 116 -7.14 -1.54 -1.62
CA ALA A 116 -6.47 -0.39 -1.02
C ALA A 116 -7.00 0.92 -1.61
N VAL A 117 -6.62 2.02 -0.97
CA VAL A 117 -6.90 3.37 -1.45
C VAL A 117 -5.63 4.19 -1.33
N ILE A 118 -5.28 4.90 -2.40
CA ILE A 118 -4.24 5.92 -2.38
C ILE A 118 -4.93 7.28 -2.32
N HIS A 119 -4.67 8.04 -1.26
CA HIS A 119 -5.10 9.44 -1.18
C HIS A 119 -3.92 10.32 -1.54
N VAL A 120 -4.13 11.25 -2.48
CA VAL A 120 -3.12 12.19 -2.97
C VAL A 120 -3.68 13.60 -2.87
N LYS A 121 -2.95 14.50 -2.22
CA LYS A 121 -3.22 15.94 -2.26
C LYS A 121 -2.47 16.55 -3.44
N ILE A 122 -3.16 17.37 -4.21
CA ILE A 122 -2.64 18.05 -5.39
C ILE A 122 -2.99 19.54 -5.33
N ALA A 123 -2.13 20.40 -5.87
CA ALA A 123 -2.36 21.84 -5.90
C ALA A 123 -3.32 22.28 -7.02
N SER A 124 -3.47 21.46 -8.07
CA SER A 124 -4.35 21.73 -9.20
C SER A 124 -4.90 20.43 -9.78
N PRO A 125 -6.10 20.46 -10.41
CA PRO A 125 -6.68 19.30 -11.06
C PRO A 125 -5.75 18.70 -12.12
N LEU A 126 -5.85 17.39 -12.33
CA LEU A 126 -5.11 16.72 -13.39
C LEU A 126 -5.57 17.18 -14.76
N THR A 127 -4.60 17.34 -15.67
CA THR A 127 -4.89 17.44 -17.11
C THR A 127 -5.47 16.13 -17.63
N GLU A 128 -6.10 16.19 -18.81
CA GLU A 128 -6.61 14.99 -19.48
C GLU A 128 -5.50 13.96 -19.74
N ILE A 129 -4.32 14.42 -20.18
CA ILE A 129 -3.15 13.55 -20.44
C ILE A 129 -2.66 12.89 -19.16
N GLN A 130 -2.50 13.65 -18.07
CA GLN A 130 -2.12 13.07 -16.77
C GLN A 130 -3.15 12.05 -16.28
N THR A 131 -4.43 12.32 -16.47
CA THR A 131 -5.52 11.40 -16.09
C THR A 131 -5.44 10.09 -16.89
N GLN A 132 -5.19 10.16 -18.19
CA GLN A 132 -5.02 8.97 -19.04
C GLN A 132 -3.79 8.14 -18.62
N LEU A 133 -2.64 8.80 -18.40
CA LEU A 133 -1.42 8.12 -17.94
C LEU A 133 -1.61 7.48 -16.57
N LEU A 134 -2.29 8.19 -15.66
CA LEU A 134 -2.60 7.70 -14.32
C LEU A 134 -3.47 6.44 -14.37
N ASN A 135 -4.48 6.39 -15.25
CA ASN A 135 -5.33 5.20 -15.41
C ASN A 135 -4.56 3.98 -15.91
N VAL A 136 -3.63 4.17 -16.85
CA VAL A 136 -2.73 3.10 -17.32
C VAL A 136 -1.83 2.63 -16.19
N PHE A 137 -1.21 3.57 -15.47
CA PHE A 137 -0.36 3.27 -14.31
C PHE A 137 -1.12 2.47 -13.23
N LEU A 138 -2.33 2.87 -12.88
CA LEU A 138 -3.15 2.22 -11.85
C LEU A 138 -3.53 0.78 -12.19
N THR A 139 -3.63 0.44 -13.47
CA THR A 139 -3.83 -0.96 -13.91
C THR A 139 -2.63 -1.83 -13.50
N GLY A 140 -1.41 -1.31 -13.68
CA GLY A 140 -0.18 -1.96 -13.21
C GLY A 140 -0.07 -2.00 -11.69
N VAL A 141 -0.51 -0.94 -11.00
CA VAL A 141 -0.52 -0.89 -9.53
C VAL A 141 -1.42 -1.98 -8.94
N ALA A 142 -2.62 -2.19 -9.48
CA ALA A 142 -3.52 -3.22 -9.00
C ALA A 142 -2.92 -4.63 -9.11
N VAL A 143 -2.27 -4.93 -10.24
CA VAL A 143 -1.59 -6.22 -10.46
C VAL A 143 -0.38 -6.39 -9.54
N GLY A 144 0.46 -5.35 -9.42
CA GLY A 144 1.62 -5.39 -8.54
C GLY A 144 1.24 -5.57 -7.07
N TYR A 145 0.17 -4.90 -6.62
CA TYR A 145 -0.35 -5.01 -5.27
C TYR A 145 -0.83 -6.42 -4.91
N GLU A 146 -1.52 -7.09 -5.84
CA GLU A 146 -1.88 -8.51 -5.71
C GLU A 146 -0.65 -9.41 -5.67
N ASN A 147 0.30 -9.20 -6.58
CA ASN A 147 1.51 -10.04 -6.66
C ASN A 147 2.33 -9.99 -5.38
N VAL A 148 2.49 -8.80 -4.78
CA VAL A 148 3.20 -8.64 -3.51
C VAL A 148 2.50 -9.39 -2.38
N HIS A 149 1.17 -9.31 -2.29
CA HIS A 149 0.42 -10.09 -1.30
C HIS A 149 0.54 -11.60 -1.51
N LEU A 150 0.41 -12.07 -2.75
CA LEU A 150 0.54 -13.48 -3.08
C LEU A 150 1.93 -14.01 -2.74
N PHE A 151 2.97 -13.22 -3.03
CA PHE A 151 4.34 -13.55 -2.67
C PHE A 151 4.52 -13.64 -1.15
N GLN A 152 4.04 -12.65 -0.39
CA GLN A 152 4.09 -12.69 1.08
C GLN A 152 3.35 -13.89 1.67
N LYS A 153 2.16 -14.24 1.14
CA LYS A 153 1.42 -15.44 1.55
C LYS A 153 2.22 -16.72 1.29
N LEU A 154 2.84 -16.83 0.12
CA LEU A 154 3.69 -17.97 -0.24
C LEU A 154 4.89 -18.10 0.71
N THR A 155 5.60 -17.00 0.96
CA THR A 155 6.75 -16.99 1.89
C THR A 155 6.33 -17.38 3.31
N ASN A 156 5.21 -16.85 3.81
CA ASN A 156 4.70 -17.16 5.15
C ASN A 156 4.23 -18.62 5.27
N ALA A 157 3.59 -19.17 4.24
CA ALA A 157 3.19 -20.58 4.21
C ALA A 157 4.40 -21.51 4.23
N ALA A 158 5.38 -21.29 3.35
CA ALA A 158 6.61 -22.09 3.29
C ALA A 158 7.39 -22.04 4.63
N TYR A 159 7.41 -20.88 5.29
CA TYR A 159 8.06 -20.73 6.59
C TYR A 159 7.30 -21.44 7.72
N ARG A 160 5.96 -21.34 7.75
CA ARG A 160 5.12 -22.04 8.73
C ARG A 160 5.15 -23.56 8.55
N ASP A 161 5.15 -24.05 7.32
CA ASP A 161 5.24 -25.48 7.03
C ASP A 161 6.57 -26.06 7.55
N TRP A 162 7.67 -25.34 7.38
CA TRP A 162 8.95 -25.74 7.98
C TRP A 162 8.89 -25.70 9.52
N LEU A 163 8.44 -24.59 10.12
CA LEU A 163 8.44 -24.47 11.58
C LEU A 163 7.49 -25.45 12.28
N THR A 164 6.38 -25.82 11.64
CA THR A 164 5.38 -26.71 12.24
C THR A 164 5.67 -28.19 12.01
N ASN A 165 6.46 -28.55 10.98
CA ASN A 165 6.84 -29.91 10.62
C ASN A 165 5.68 -30.92 10.78
N LEU A 166 4.48 -30.49 10.38
CA LEU A 166 3.30 -31.35 10.33
C LEU A 166 3.50 -32.38 9.21
N PRO A 167 3.16 -33.66 9.43
CA PRO A 167 3.36 -34.73 8.44
C PRO A 167 2.52 -34.53 7.18
#